data_AF-A0A3D2Z4W0-F1
#
_entry.id   AF-A0A3D2Z4W0-F1
#
_cell.length_a   1.000
_cell.length_b   1.000
_cell.length_c   1.000
_cell.angle_alpha   90.00
_cell.angle_beta   90.00
_cell.angle_gamma   90.00
#
_symmetry.space_group_name_H-M   'P 1'
#
loop_
_entity.id
_entity.type
_entity.pdbx_description
1 polymer ?
#
loop_
_entity_poly.entity_id
_entity_poly.type
_entity_poly.pdbx_seq_one_letter_code
_entity_poly.pdbx_strand_id
1 'polypeptide(L)'
;PQDQALEPWEISSLLEEMPDHLSALVACAVYAGLRKAELFNLQWSDVKEGELNVVSRADHPTKNRESRRIPLCEPLREALSHHPRRLGCPHIFSNPDGRP
;
A
#
# COMPACT_ATOMS: atom_id res chain seq x y z
N PRO A 1 28.49 3.35 3.61
CA PRO A 1 27.79 4.20 2.61
C PRO A 1 26.57 3.47 2.05
N GLN A 2 25.64 4.23 1.47
CA GLN A 2 24.43 3.80 0.74
C GLN A 2 23.12 3.77 1.56
N ASP A 3 22.66 4.95 1.95
CA ASP A 3 21.22 5.27 2.05
C ASP A 3 20.91 6.31 0.95
N GLN A 4 21.01 5.91 -0.33
CA GLN A 4 20.60 6.78 -1.43
C GLN A 4 19.10 6.56 -1.69
N ALA A 5 18.32 7.64 -1.63
CA ALA A 5 16.91 7.61 -1.99
C ALA A 5 16.75 7.50 -3.51
N LEU A 6 15.67 6.86 -3.95
CA LEU A 6 15.29 6.80 -5.36
C LEU A 6 14.77 8.16 -5.83
N GLU A 7 15.19 8.56 -7.02
CA GLU A 7 14.65 9.72 -7.71
C GLU A 7 13.24 9.43 -8.27
N PRO A 8 12.40 10.45 -8.50
CA PRO A 8 11.03 10.25 -8.99
C PRO A 8 10.94 9.41 -10.28
N TRP A 9 11.89 9.60 -11.21
CA TRP A 9 11.92 8.86 -12.46
C TRP A 9 12.34 7.39 -12.27
N GLU A 10 13.20 7.10 -11.28
CA GLU A 10 13.58 5.73 -10.93
C GLU A 10 12.37 4.99 -10.34
N ILE A 11 11.58 5.67 -9.51
CA ILE A 11 10.33 5.13 -8.96
C ILE A 11 9.35 4.81 -10.08
N SER A 12 9.08 5.75 -11.00
CA SER A 12 8.17 5.53 -12.12
C SER A 12 8.60 4.34 -12.98
N SER A 13 9.88 4.30 -13.38
CA SER A 13 10.42 3.21 -14.20
C SER A 13 10.34 1.86 -13.48
N LEU A 14 10.58 1.84 -12.17
CA LEU A 14 10.47 0.64 -11.36
C LEU A 14 9.02 0.11 -11.30
N LEU A 15 8.04 1.00 -11.14
CA LEU A 15 6.63 0.62 -11.02
C LEU A 15 6.04 0.14 -12.35
N GLU A 16 6.50 0.66 -13.48
CA GLU A 16 6.07 0.27 -14.83
C GLU A 16 6.54 -1.14 -15.22
N GLU A 17 7.72 -1.55 -14.77
CA GLU A 17 8.30 -2.87 -15.06
C GLU A 17 7.82 -3.97 -14.09
N MET A 18 7.12 -3.59 -13.01
CA MET A 18 6.63 -4.54 -12.01
C MET A 18 5.28 -5.17 -12.41
N PRO A 19 5.07 -6.46 -12.08
CA PRO A 19 3.74 -7.05 -12.10
C PRO A 19 2.77 -6.27 -11.19
N ASP A 20 1.49 -6.17 -11.58
CA ASP A 20 0.45 -5.39 -10.88
C ASP A 20 0.44 -5.59 -9.36
N HIS A 21 0.56 -6.86 -8.93
CA HIS A 21 0.53 -7.22 -7.51
C HIS A 21 1.71 -6.69 -6.70
N LEU A 22 2.87 -6.48 -7.33
CA LEU A 22 4.04 -5.87 -6.71
C LEU A 22 4.03 -4.35 -6.87
N SER A 23 3.58 -3.86 -8.03
CA SER A 23 3.52 -2.42 -8.33
C SER A 23 2.67 -1.68 -7.31
N ALA A 24 1.47 -2.18 -6.98
CA ALA A 24 0.62 -1.58 -5.95
C ALA A 24 1.25 -1.59 -4.54
N LEU A 25 1.95 -2.66 -4.19
CA LEU A 25 2.63 -2.77 -2.89
C LEU A 25 3.75 -1.74 -2.76
N VAL A 26 4.59 -1.62 -3.79
CA VAL A 26 5.70 -0.67 -3.83
C VAL A 26 5.18 0.77 -3.91
N ALA A 27 4.14 1.03 -4.70
CA ALA A 27 3.50 2.35 -4.77
C ALA A 27 2.98 2.80 -3.39
N CYS A 28 2.33 1.91 -2.63
CA CYS A 28 1.92 2.20 -1.25
C CYS A 28 3.12 2.52 -0.34
N ALA A 29 4.23 1.79 -0.46
CA ALA A 29 5.43 2.04 0.34
C ALA A 29 6.04 3.42 0.03
N VAL A 30 6.16 3.75 -1.26
CA VAL A 30 6.84 4.96 -1.74
C VAL A 30 5.97 6.21 -1.58
N TYR A 31 4.73 6.18 -2.06
CA TYR A 31 3.89 7.37 -2.11
C TYR A 31 3.10 7.62 -0.83
N ALA A 32 2.75 6.57 -0.08
CA ALA A 32 2.03 6.69 1.19
C ALA A 32 2.93 6.47 2.43
N GLY A 33 4.22 6.17 2.24
CA GLY A 33 5.18 6.01 3.35
C GLY A 33 4.74 4.95 4.36
N LEU A 34 4.08 3.89 3.90
CA LEU A 34 3.56 2.86 4.78
C LEU A 34 4.68 2.00 5.34
N ARG A 35 4.62 1.72 6.64
CA ARG A 35 5.52 0.74 7.27
C ARG A 35 5.16 -0.66 6.80
N LYS A 36 6.13 -1.58 6.84
CA LYS A 36 5.94 -3.00 6.49
C LYS A 36 4.69 -3.62 7.12
N ALA A 37 4.46 -3.40 8.41
CA ALA A 37 3.28 -3.93 9.09
C ALA A 37 1.98 -3.23 8.68
N GLU A 38 2.02 -1.95 8.30
CA GLU A 38 0.85 -1.22 7.78
C GLU A 38 0.46 -1.73 6.39
N LEU A 39 1.44 -2.03 5.53
CA LEU A 39 1.21 -2.63 4.20
C LEU A 39 0.45 -3.95 4.29
N PHE A 40 0.95 -4.91 5.08
CA PHE A 40 0.34 -6.23 5.15
C PHE A 40 -1.04 -6.23 5.82
N ASN A 41 -1.33 -5.25 6.69
CA ASN A 41 -2.65 -5.13 7.33
C ASN A 41 -3.63 -4.20 6.60
N LEU A 42 -3.25 -3.70 5.43
CA LEU A 42 -4.06 -2.78 4.65
C LEU A 42 -5.26 -3.50 4.04
N GLN A 43 -6.46 -2.96 4.22
CA GLN A 43 -7.69 -3.54 3.67
C GLN A 43 -8.34 -2.61 2.65
N TRP A 44 -9.14 -3.18 1.74
CA TRP A 44 -9.88 -2.38 0.75
C TRP A 44 -10.84 -1.37 1.40
N SER A 45 -11.31 -1.64 2.63
CA SER A 45 -12.13 -0.71 3.41
C SER A 45 -11.42 0.57 3.82
N ASP A 46 -10.08 0.57 3.78
CA ASP A 46 -9.23 1.69 4.19
C ASP A 46 -9.06 2.70 3.05
N VAL A 47 -9.34 2.29 1.80
CA VAL A 47 -9.33 3.13 0.61
C VAL A 47 -10.72 3.73 0.39
N LYS A 48 -10.92 5.00 0.74
CA LYS A 48 -12.22 5.69 0.64
C LYS A 48 -12.05 7.14 0.22
N GLU A 49 -12.93 7.61 -0.66
CA GLU A 49 -13.04 9.04 -1.02
C GLU A 49 -11.73 9.68 -1.52
N GLY A 50 -10.87 8.89 -2.17
CA GLY A 50 -9.57 9.39 -2.63
C GLY A 50 -8.51 9.49 -1.53
N GLU A 51 -8.75 8.90 -0.37
CA GLU A 51 -7.82 8.82 0.76
C GLU A 51 -7.53 7.37 1.14
N LEU A 52 -6.32 7.13 1.65
CA LEU A 52 -5.93 5.93 2.36
C LEU A 52 -5.96 6.17 3.86
N ASN A 53 -6.81 5.44 4.56
CA ASN A 53 -6.95 5.52 6.01
C ASN A 53 -6.06 4.47 6.69
N VAL A 54 -4.88 4.88 7.15
CA VAL A 54 -4.00 3.99 7.91
C VAL A 54 -4.48 3.94 9.35
N VAL A 55 -5.21 2.90 9.69
CA VAL A 55 -5.81 2.69 11.02
C VAL A 55 -5.03 1.66 11.83
N SER A 56 -4.87 1.93 13.13
CA SER A 56 -4.41 0.92 14.08
C SER A 56 -5.56 -0.03 14.38
N ARG A 57 -5.42 -1.30 14.00
CA ARG A 57 -6.43 -2.34 14.29
C ARG A 57 -6.09 -3.07 15.59
N ALA A 58 -7.09 -3.67 16.23
CA ALA A 58 -6.93 -4.26 17.57
C ALA A 58 -6.06 -5.54 17.57
N ASP A 59 -6.11 -6.29 16.46
CA ASP A 59 -5.28 -7.44 16.13
C ASP A 59 -3.83 -7.05 15.74
N HIS A 60 -3.65 -5.85 15.18
CA HIS A 60 -2.36 -5.32 14.76
C HIS A 60 -2.16 -3.86 15.21
N PRO A 61 -1.85 -3.63 16.50
CA PRO A 61 -1.67 -2.29 17.01
C PRO A 61 -0.45 -1.62 16.36
N THR A 62 -0.63 -0.43 15.80
CA THR A 62 0.54 0.39 15.44
C THR A 62 1.23 0.80 16.74
N LYS A 63 2.56 0.93 16.69
CA LYS A 63 3.40 1.18 17.87
C LYS A 63 2.94 2.40 18.70
N ASN A 64 2.21 3.33 18.09
CA ASN A 64 1.68 4.56 18.73
C ASN A 64 0.15 4.74 18.62
N ARG A 65 -0.63 3.77 18.09
CA ARG A 65 -2.11 3.87 17.91
C ARG A 65 -2.64 5.06 17.09
N GLU A 66 -1.80 5.86 16.46
CA GLU A 66 -2.26 7.01 15.67
C GLU A 66 -2.79 6.57 14.30
N SER A 67 -4.06 6.89 14.05
CA SER A 67 -4.68 6.72 12.74
C SER A 67 -4.43 7.99 11.91
N ARG A 68 -4.08 7.84 10.64
CA ARG A 68 -3.81 8.97 9.73
C ARG A 68 -4.50 8.77 8.38
N ARG A 69 -4.87 9.88 7.74
CA ARG A 69 -5.40 9.88 6.37
C ARG A 69 -4.33 10.37 5.41
N ILE A 70 -4.16 9.66 4.31
CA ILE A 70 -3.16 9.95 3.29
C ILE A 70 -3.90 10.16 1.97
N PRO A 71 -3.88 11.38 1.39
CA PRO A 71 -4.46 11.60 0.07
C PRO A 71 -3.81 10.69 -0.98
N LEU A 72 -4.61 10.07 -1.85
CA LEU A 72 -4.11 9.26 -2.94
C LEU A 72 -3.66 10.18 -4.08
N CYS A 73 -2.34 10.26 -4.28
CA CYS A 73 -1.78 10.82 -5.51
C CYS A 73 -2.12 9.92 -6.71
N GLU A 74 -2.01 10.47 -7.92
CA GLU A 74 -2.42 9.77 -9.14
C GLU A 74 -1.71 8.42 -9.35
N PRO A 75 -0.37 8.32 -9.21
CA PRO A 75 0.31 7.03 -9.40
C PRO A 75 -0.14 5.95 -8.40
N LEU A 76 -0.43 6.35 -7.16
CA LEU A 76 -0.93 5.42 -6.14
C LEU A 76 -2.36 4.97 -6.44
N ARG A 77 -3.20 5.87 -6.95
CA ARG A 77 -4.57 5.56 -7.37
C ARG A 77 -4.56 4.57 -8.53
N GLU A 78 -3.73 4.80 -9.54
CA GLU A 78 -3.60 3.96 -10.71
C GLU A 78 -3.15 2.54 -10.32
N ALA A 79 -2.05 2.43 -9.56
CA ALA A 79 -1.52 1.14 -9.11
C ALA A 79 -2.53 0.35 -8.28
N LEU A 80 -3.26 0.99 -7.36
CA LEU A 80 -4.32 0.35 -6.58
C LEU A 80 -5.53 -0.07 -7.42
N SER A 81 -5.78 0.60 -8.55
CA SER A 81 -6.90 0.28 -9.44
C SER A 81 -6.64 -0.95 -10.32
N HIS A 82 -5.38 -1.15 -10.71
CA HIS A 82 -4.93 -2.34 -11.45
C HIS A 82 -4.74 -3.56 -10.53
N HIS A 83 -4.54 -3.35 -9.24
CA HIS A 83 -4.32 -4.45 -8.30
C HIS A 83 -5.55 -5.38 -8.17
N PRO A 84 -5.41 -6.71 -8.39
CA PRO A 84 -6.54 -7.61 -8.38
C PRO A 84 -7.21 -7.72 -7.02
N ARG A 85 -8.54 -7.67 -7.02
CA ARG A 85 -9.36 -7.90 -5.82
C ARG A 85 -9.75 -9.36 -5.71
N ARG A 86 -9.28 -10.04 -4.66
CA ARG A 86 -9.70 -11.40 -4.34
C ARG A 86 -11.04 -11.40 -3.61
N LEU A 87 -12.04 -12.08 -4.18
CA LEU A 87 -13.35 -12.23 -3.56
C LEU A 87 -13.24 -12.88 -2.16
N GLY A 88 -13.92 -12.30 -1.19
CA GLY A 88 -13.91 -12.77 0.20
C GLY A 88 -12.65 -12.44 1.01
N CYS A 89 -11.64 -11.80 0.42
CA CYS A 89 -10.44 -11.35 1.13
C CYS A 89 -10.53 -9.82 1.41
N PRO A 90 -10.47 -9.38 2.67
CA PRO A 90 -10.51 -7.95 2.98
C PRO A 90 -9.17 -7.24 2.69
N HIS A 91 -8.05 -7.97 2.74
CA HIS A 91 -6.71 -7.42 2.56
C HIS A 91 -6.46 -7.00 1.11
N ILE A 92 -5.77 -5.88 0.93
CA ILE A 92 -5.25 -5.46 -0.38
C ILE A 92 -4.15 -6.43 -0.78
N PHE A 93 -3.18 -6.66 0.10
CA PHE A 93 -2.08 -7.58 -0.12
C PHE A 93 -2.31 -8.85 0.70
N SER A 94 -2.36 -10.00 0.04
CA SER A 94 -2.49 -11.28 0.72
C SER A 94 -1.71 -12.35 -0.02
N ASN A 95 -1.27 -13.36 0.71
CA ASN A 95 -0.70 -14.57 0.15
C ASN A 95 -1.78 -15.42 -0.56
N PRO A 96 -1.39 -16.49 -1.28
CA PRO A 96 -2.35 -17.39 -1.94
C PRO A 96 -3.41 -18.00 -1.01
N ASP A 97 -3.13 -18.11 0.29
CA ASP A 97 -4.07 -18.61 1.30
C ASP A 97 -5.05 -17.54 1.83
N GLY A 98 -4.88 -16.27 1.43
CA GLY A 98 -5.75 -15.16 1.83
C GLY A 98 -5.36 -14.52 3.16
N ARG A 99 -4.15 -14.81 3.63
CA ARG A 99 -3.55 -14.22 4.82
C ARG A 99 -2.66 -13.02 4.44
N PRO A 100 -2.56 -12.01 5.30
CA PRO A 100 -1.64 -10.89 5.10
C PRO A 100 -0.17 -11.34 5.05
#